data_AF-A0A2D6DKW3-F1
#
_entry.id   AF-A0A2D6DKW3-F1
#
_cell.length_a   1.000
_cell.length_b   1.000
_cell.length_c   1.000
_cell.angle_alpha   90.00
_cell.angle_beta   90.00
_cell.angle_gamma   90.00
#
_symmetry.space_group_name_H-M   'P 1'
#
loop_
_entity.id
_entity.type
_entity.pdbx_description
1 polymer ?
#
loop_
_entity_poly.entity_id
_entity_poly.type
_entity_poly.pdbx_seq_one_letter_code
_entity_poly.pdbx_strand_id
1 'polypeptide(L)'
;MQKFKIGLILFLTLPFYAVSGVADSNSSGSTFIDGETGKIANLRHKCEIFADSKVIESDKYFFTLGDDIDDRHRDSIYSHPSGARNGPFQTWTFEDAVRISSAIIPEEFDKINPFENNIGITWEKFEAFADALCYAYETGKGLRNVTIAHADLMGKGGEFVGFAGNWENFPYI
;
A
#
# COMPACT_ATOMS: atom_id res chain seq x y z
N MET A 1 -23.58 -43.83 -37.21
CA MET A 1 -23.67 -45.30 -37.05
C MET A 1 -22.62 -45.75 -36.05
N GLN A 2 -23.04 -46.53 -35.05
CA GLN A 2 -22.27 -47.49 -34.22
C GLN A 2 -21.12 -46.98 -33.32
N LYS A 3 -20.81 -47.57 -32.16
CA LYS A 3 -21.51 -48.21 -31.02
C LYS A 3 -20.39 -48.74 -30.09
N PHE A 4 -20.50 -48.48 -28.78
CA PHE A 4 -20.08 -49.29 -27.60
C PHE A 4 -18.63 -49.74 -27.32
N LYS A 5 -18.18 -49.47 -26.07
CA LYS A 5 -17.95 -50.43 -24.94
C LYS A 5 -17.38 -49.64 -23.74
N ILE A 6 -18.05 -49.44 -22.60
CA ILE A 6 -18.36 -50.29 -21.42
C ILE A 6 -17.16 -50.94 -20.71
N GLY A 7 -16.98 -50.51 -19.46
CA GLY A 7 -16.52 -51.23 -18.24
C GLY A 7 -16.60 -50.23 -17.06
N LEU A 8 -17.43 -50.33 -15.99
CA LEU A 8 -17.82 -51.43 -15.08
C LEU A 8 -16.57 -52.06 -14.42
N ILE A 9 -16.30 -52.18 -13.10
CA ILE A 9 -16.96 -52.03 -11.78
C ILE A 9 -15.78 -51.76 -10.78
N LEU A 10 -15.88 -51.04 -9.65
CA LEU A 10 -16.12 -51.61 -8.31
C LEU A 10 -16.29 -50.51 -7.26
N PHE A 11 -17.42 -50.56 -6.56
CA PHE A 11 -17.63 -49.95 -5.26
C PHE A 11 -16.83 -50.72 -4.20
N LEU A 12 -16.06 -50.00 -3.38
CA LEU A 12 -15.65 -50.47 -2.06
C LEU A 12 -16.09 -49.44 -1.04
N THR A 13 -17.17 -49.77 -0.35
CA THR A 13 -17.66 -49.13 0.88
C THR A 13 -16.76 -49.52 2.04
N LEU A 14 -16.23 -48.55 2.77
CA LEU A 14 -15.68 -48.70 4.12
C LEU A 14 -16.03 -47.46 4.97
N PRO A 15 -16.04 -47.59 6.31
CA PRO A 15 -17.20 -47.25 7.12
C PRO A 15 -17.23 -45.81 7.68
N PHE A 16 -18.45 -45.38 7.97
CA PHE A 16 -18.77 -44.26 8.85
C PHE A 16 -18.06 -44.41 10.20
N TYR A 17 -17.14 -43.48 10.50
CA TYR A 17 -16.79 -43.15 11.88
C TYR A 17 -17.43 -41.81 12.22
N ALA A 18 -18.36 -41.84 13.17
CA ALA A 18 -18.84 -40.65 13.85
C ALA A 18 -17.75 -40.18 14.83
N VAL A 19 -17.34 -38.92 14.70
CA VAL A 19 -16.68 -38.17 15.78
C VAL A 19 -17.54 -36.93 16.02
N SER A 20 -18.17 -36.91 17.20
CA SER A 20 -18.71 -35.72 17.82
C SER A 20 -17.57 -34.85 18.30
N GLY A 21 -17.64 -33.55 18.06
CA GLY A 21 -16.72 -32.58 18.64
C GLY A 21 -16.95 -31.19 18.09
N VAL A 22 -17.67 -30.36 18.85
CA VAL A 22 -17.81 -28.91 18.62
C VAL A 22 -16.42 -28.29 18.56
N ALA A 23 -16.13 -27.53 17.51
CA ALA A 23 -14.93 -26.69 17.43
C ALA A 23 -15.35 -25.27 17.04
N ASP A 24 -15.25 -24.41 18.04
CA ASP A 24 -15.37 -22.97 17.99
C ASP A 24 -14.35 -22.32 17.05
N SER A 25 -14.74 -21.15 16.53
CA SER A 25 -13.90 -20.05 16.10
C SER A 25 -12.80 -20.35 15.07
N ASN A 26 -13.07 -19.99 13.81
CA ASN A 26 -12.02 -19.65 12.85
C ASN A 26 -11.27 -18.41 13.37
N SER A 27 -10.24 -18.66 14.17
CA SER A 27 -9.17 -17.71 14.46
C SER A 27 -8.45 -17.42 13.14
N SER A 28 -8.62 -16.21 12.63
CA SER A 28 -7.72 -15.64 11.63
C SER A 28 -6.32 -15.62 12.24
N GLY A 29 -5.46 -16.53 11.76
CA GLY A 29 -4.05 -16.56 12.13
C GLY A 29 -3.38 -15.29 11.65
N SER A 30 -3.34 -14.26 12.49
CA SER A 30 -2.39 -13.17 12.36
C SER A 30 -1.03 -13.72 12.78
N THR A 31 -0.13 -13.77 11.81
CA THR A 31 1.29 -14.02 12.05
C THR A 31 1.83 -12.82 12.83
N PHE A 32 1.62 -12.79 14.16
CA PHE A 32 2.24 -11.79 15.01
C PHE A 32 3.73 -12.08 15.05
N ILE A 33 4.52 -11.15 14.51
CA ILE A 33 5.97 -11.18 14.68
C ILE A 33 6.26 -10.76 16.13
N ASP A 34 6.89 -11.65 16.90
CA ASP A 34 7.20 -11.41 18.31
C ASP A 34 8.06 -10.14 18.46
N GLY A 35 7.59 -9.18 19.26
CA GLY A 35 8.22 -7.86 19.43
C GLY A 35 7.60 -6.70 18.63
N GLU A 36 6.54 -6.95 17.86
CA GLU A 36 5.83 -5.91 17.10
C GLU A 36 4.93 -5.05 17.99
N THR A 37 5.04 -3.73 17.85
CA THR A 37 4.22 -2.80 18.63
C THR A 37 2.80 -2.70 18.09
N GLY A 38 1.86 -2.22 18.92
CA GLY A 38 0.45 -2.09 18.53
C GLY A 38 0.23 -1.22 17.29
N LYS A 39 1.05 -0.17 17.09
CA LYS A 39 0.95 0.70 15.91
C LYS A 39 1.34 -0.02 14.62
N ILE A 40 2.42 -0.80 14.64
CA ILE A 40 2.90 -1.53 13.47
C ILE A 40 1.94 -2.69 13.13
N ALA A 41 1.50 -3.44 14.13
CA ALA A 41 0.50 -4.49 13.92
C ALA A 41 -0.78 -3.93 13.28
N ASN A 42 -1.28 -2.80 13.78
CA ASN A 42 -2.43 -2.12 13.20
C ASN A 42 -2.19 -1.71 11.74
N LEU A 43 -1.01 -1.17 11.41
CA LEU A 43 -0.63 -0.80 10.04
C LEU A 43 -0.66 -2.01 9.09
N ARG A 44 -0.07 -3.14 9.48
CA ARG A 44 -0.07 -4.37 8.68
C ARG A 44 -1.46 -4.90 8.38
N HIS A 45 -2.40 -4.68 9.32
CA HIS A 45 -3.78 -5.08 9.16
C HIS A 45 -4.64 -4.09 8.36
N LYS A 46 -4.13 -2.89 8.01
CA LYS A 46 -4.92 -1.89 7.25
C LYS A 46 -5.24 -2.35 5.84
N CYS A 47 -4.25 -2.82 5.09
CA CYS A 47 -4.45 -3.38 3.76
C CYS A 47 -3.25 -4.22 3.31
N GLU A 48 -3.44 -5.01 2.24
CA GLU A 48 -2.48 -5.99 1.73
C GLU A 48 -1.08 -5.41 1.46
N ILE A 49 -1.00 -4.15 1.06
CA ILE A 49 0.28 -3.49 0.76
C ILE A 49 1.22 -3.41 1.97
N PHE A 50 0.73 -3.54 3.21
CA PHE A 50 1.58 -3.44 4.41
C PHE A 50 1.87 -4.79 5.07
N ALA A 51 1.19 -5.86 4.64
CA ALA A 51 1.13 -7.11 5.37
C ALA A 51 2.53 -7.70 5.62
N ASP A 52 3.35 -7.79 4.57
CA ASP A 52 4.66 -8.46 4.60
C ASP A 52 5.85 -7.49 4.55
N SER A 53 5.61 -6.19 4.68
CA SER A 53 6.62 -5.14 4.50
C SER A 53 7.68 -5.18 5.61
N LYS A 54 8.95 -4.94 5.27
CA LYS A 54 10.05 -4.94 6.25
C LYS A 54 10.05 -3.64 7.06
N VAL A 55 10.15 -3.76 8.39
CA VAL A 55 10.35 -2.58 9.27
C VAL A 55 11.77 -2.04 9.11
N ILE A 56 11.89 -0.73 8.93
CA ILE A 56 13.17 0.00 8.88
C ILE A 56 13.11 1.26 9.74
N GLU A 57 14.28 1.87 10.00
CA GLU A 57 14.37 3.16 10.70
C GLU A 57 13.47 4.22 10.06
N SER A 58 12.74 4.96 10.89
CA SER A 58 11.70 5.90 10.45
C SER A 58 12.26 6.95 9.50
N ASP A 59 13.39 7.59 9.84
CA ASP A 59 14.00 8.62 9.01
C ASP A 59 14.33 8.08 7.61
N LYS A 60 14.91 6.86 7.55
CA LYS A 60 15.25 6.20 6.28
C LYS A 60 14.02 5.91 5.43
N TYR A 61 12.90 5.52 6.04
CA TYR A 61 11.64 5.33 5.33
C TYR A 61 11.17 6.63 4.67
N PHE A 62 11.14 7.75 5.42
CA PHE A 62 10.66 9.01 4.87
C PHE A 62 11.60 9.63 3.83
N PHE A 63 12.92 9.42 3.96
CA PHE A 63 13.85 9.74 2.87
C PHE A 63 13.56 8.93 1.61
N THR A 64 13.37 7.61 1.74
CA THR A 64 13.09 6.75 0.58
C THR A 64 11.78 7.13 -0.09
N LEU A 65 10.72 7.36 0.70
CA LEU A 65 9.41 7.74 0.21
C LEU A 65 9.45 9.11 -0.50
N GLY A 66 10.11 10.10 0.12
CA GLY A 66 10.23 11.44 -0.43
C GLY A 66 11.10 11.51 -1.69
N ASP A 67 12.31 10.94 -1.61
CA ASP A 67 13.30 11.03 -2.68
C ASP A 67 12.88 10.26 -3.93
N ASP A 68 12.42 9.00 -3.80
CA ASP A 68 12.02 8.19 -4.98
C ASP A 68 10.88 8.88 -5.76
N ILE A 69 9.89 9.43 -5.04
CA ILE A 69 8.74 10.10 -5.65
C ILE A 69 9.18 11.42 -6.29
N ASP A 70 10.01 12.23 -5.61
CA ASP A 70 10.50 13.49 -6.15
C ASP A 70 11.42 13.25 -7.36
N ASP A 71 12.30 12.26 -7.31
CA ASP A 71 13.15 11.83 -8.41
C ASP A 71 12.33 11.44 -9.64
N ARG A 72 11.29 10.62 -9.48
CA ARG A 72 10.41 10.29 -10.60
C ARG A 72 9.74 11.52 -11.20
N HIS A 73 9.31 12.47 -10.36
CA HIS A 73 8.75 13.74 -10.83
C HIS A 73 9.80 14.59 -11.58
N ARG A 74 11.07 14.52 -11.16
CA ARG A 74 12.18 15.24 -11.80
C ARG A 74 12.64 14.63 -13.12
N ASP A 75 12.75 13.31 -13.18
CA ASP A 75 13.38 12.58 -14.28
C ASP A 75 12.39 12.13 -15.36
N SER A 76 11.14 12.58 -15.26
CA SER A 76 10.09 12.13 -16.16
C SER A 76 10.36 12.45 -17.64
N ILE A 77 10.08 11.46 -18.49
CA ILE A 77 10.35 11.44 -19.93
C ILE A 77 9.59 12.53 -20.69
N TYR A 78 8.51 13.08 -20.12
CA TYR A 78 7.70 14.15 -20.71
C TYR A 78 8.25 15.55 -20.40
N SER A 79 9.56 15.71 -20.49
CA SER A 79 10.19 17.03 -20.42
C SER A 79 10.08 17.72 -21.78
N HIS A 80 9.27 18.77 -21.85
CA HIS A 80 9.18 19.64 -23.01
C HIS A 80 10.50 20.45 -23.13
N PRO A 81 10.95 20.83 -24.34
CA PRO A 81 12.16 21.65 -24.54
C PRO A 81 12.20 22.99 -23.80
N SER A 82 11.05 23.47 -23.32
CA SER A 82 10.95 24.64 -22.43
C SER A 82 11.34 24.36 -20.97
N GLY A 83 11.68 23.12 -20.63
CA GLY A 83 11.86 22.65 -19.26
C GLY A 83 10.55 22.31 -18.54
N ALA A 84 9.38 22.42 -19.20
CA ALA A 84 8.12 22.03 -18.60
C ALA A 84 8.03 20.50 -18.50
N ARG A 85 7.78 19.99 -17.29
CA ARG A 85 7.60 18.56 -17.01
C ARG A 85 6.11 18.29 -16.87
N ASN A 86 5.57 17.35 -17.64
CA ASN A 86 4.14 17.04 -17.58
C ASN A 86 3.92 15.53 -17.53
N GLY A 87 3.44 14.99 -16.42
CA GLY A 87 3.21 13.56 -16.29
C GLY A 87 1.96 13.26 -15.47
N PRO A 88 1.48 12.01 -15.46
CA PRO A 88 0.42 11.58 -14.55
C PRO A 88 0.94 11.52 -13.11
N PHE A 89 1.31 12.66 -12.53
CA PHE A 89 1.99 12.77 -11.24
C PHE A 89 1.25 12.06 -10.11
N GLN A 90 -0.09 12.11 -10.11
CA GLN A 90 -0.92 11.41 -9.12
C GLN A 90 -0.76 9.89 -9.22
N THR A 91 -0.77 9.36 -10.44
CA THR A 91 -0.57 7.94 -10.74
C THR A 91 0.83 7.51 -10.31
N TRP A 92 1.86 8.28 -10.64
CA TRP A 92 3.23 7.97 -10.25
C TRP A 92 3.46 8.00 -8.74
N THR A 93 2.93 9.01 -8.05
CA THR A 93 2.99 9.08 -6.58
C THR A 93 2.32 7.87 -5.96
N PHE A 94 1.17 7.45 -6.48
CA PHE A 94 0.49 6.24 -6.01
C PHE A 94 1.31 4.97 -6.29
N GLU A 95 1.80 4.77 -7.51
CA GLU A 95 2.58 3.58 -7.89
C GLU A 95 3.86 3.44 -7.06
N ASP A 96 4.56 4.55 -6.82
CA ASP A 96 5.74 4.55 -5.95
C ASP A 96 5.40 4.32 -4.50
N ALA A 97 4.35 4.97 -3.99
CA ALA A 97 3.89 4.73 -2.63
C ALA A 97 3.56 3.25 -2.41
N VAL A 98 2.83 2.61 -3.34
CA VAL A 98 2.53 1.17 -3.27
C VAL A 98 3.81 0.34 -3.31
N ARG A 99 4.72 0.62 -4.26
CA ARG A 99 6.00 -0.11 -4.39
C ARG A 99 6.84 -0.02 -3.12
N ILE A 100 6.95 1.18 -2.54
CA ILE A 100 7.76 1.44 -1.35
C ILE A 100 7.10 0.81 -0.13
N SER A 101 5.81 1.09 0.10
CA SER A 101 5.07 0.59 1.26
C SER A 101 4.88 -0.92 1.29
N SER A 102 4.90 -1.60 0.13
CA SER A 102 4.94 -3.08 0.04
C SER A 102 6.29 -3.71 0.31
N ALA A 103 7.37 -2.95 0.17
CA ALA A 103 8.71 -3.43 0.50
C ALA A 103 9.08 -3.10 1.95
N ILE A 104 8.75 -1.89 2.40
CA ILE A 104 9.23 -1.32 3.66
C ILE A 104 8.17 -0.48 4.36
N ILE A 105 8.20 -0.46 5.69
CA ILE A 105 7.42 0.42 6.56
C ILE A 105 8.33 1.03 7.65
N PRO A 106 8.00 2.22 8.19
CA PRO A 106 8.78 2.79 9.27
C PRO A 106 8.60 1.98 10.56
N GLU A 107 9.60 1.99 11.43
CA GLU A 107 9.44 1.60 12.83
C GLU A 107 8.47 2.55 13.54
N GLU A 108 8.08 2.21 14.77
CA GLU A 108 7.21 3.10 15.52
C GLU A 108 7.91 4.41 15.89
N PHE A 109 7.20 5.51 15.68
CA PHE A 109 7.61 6.84 16.11
C PHE A 109 6.40 7.64 16.61
N ASP A 110 6.66 8.74 17.34
CA ASP A 110 5.63 9.71 17.71
C ASP A 110 5.72 10.96 16.84
N LYS A 111 6.92 11.56 16.81
CA LYS A 111 7.25 12.69 15.96
C LYS A 111 8.73 12.63 15.60
N ILE A 112 9.01 12.70 14.31
CA ILE A 112 10.37 12.82 13.78
C ILE A 112 10.48 14.09 12.94
N ASN A 113 11.69 14.53 12.67
CA ASN A 113 11.92 15.66 11.77
C ASN A 113 13.07 15.31 10.82
N PRO A 114 12.83 14.41 9.84
CA PRO A 114 13.87 13.97 8.92
C PRO A 114 14.34 15.11 8.00
N PHE A 115 13.56 16.17 7.86
CA PHE A 115 13.86 17.32 7.01
C PHE A 115 14.25 18.54 7.86
N GLU A 116 15.16 19.38 7.35
CA GLU A 116 15.61 20.61 8.03
C GLU A 116 14.52 21.70 8.14
N ASN A 117 13.28 21.42 7.72
CA ASN A 117 12.19 22.39 7.61
C ASN A 117 11.37 22.59 8.91
N ASN A 118 11.75 21.96 10.03
CA ASN A 118 11.04 21.99 11.33
C ASN A 118 9.57 21.51 11.28
N ILE A 119 9.10 20.98 10.15
CA ILE A 119 7.75 20.42 10.01
C ILE A 119 7.84 18.95 10.38
N GLY A 120 7.77 18.67 11.68
CA GLY A 120 7.89 17.30 12.15
C GLY A 120 6.76 16.41 11.65
N ILE A 121 7.13 15.22 11.19
CA ILE A 121 6.24 14.15 10.76
C ILE A 121 5.73 13.43 12.00
N THR A 122 4.40 13.38 12.17
CA THR A 122 3.75 12.65 13.26
C THR A 122 3.21 11.32 12.76
N TRP A 123 3.03 10.35 13.66
CA TRP A 123 2.41 9.08 13.32
C TRP A 123 1.02 9.26 12.70
N GLU A 124 0.22 10.19 13.23
CA GLU A 124 -1.12 10.53 12.72
C GLU A 124 -1.11 10.95 11.24
N LYS A 125 -0.12 11.77 10.82
CA LYS A 125 0.03 12.15 9.41
C LYS A 125 0.38 10.96 8.53
N PHE A 126 1.24 10.07 9.04
CA PHE A 126 1.59 8.84 8.33
C PHE A 126 0.38 7.90 8.21
N GLU A 127 -0.44 7.75 9.26
CA GLU A 127 -1.67 6.97 9.21
C GLU A 127 -2.67 7.54 8.20
N ALA A 128 -2.84 8.86 8.14
CA ALA A 128 -3.71 9.49 7.14
C ALA A 128 -3.23 9.22 5.70
N PHE A 129 -1.91 9.20 5.47
CA PHE A 129 -1.33 8.79 4.20
C PHE A 129 -1.58 7.30 3.92
N ALA A 130 -1.36 6.42 4.90
CA ALA A 130 -1.60 4.98 4.76
C ALA A 130 -3.08 4.68 4.45
N ASP A 131 -4.02 5.37 5.09
CA ASP A 131 -5.46 5.22 4.83
C ASP A 131 -5.84 5.67 3.42
N ALA A 132 -5.29 6.80 2.96
CA ALA A 132 -5.49 7.26 1.59
C ALA A 132 -4.92 6.26 0.56
N LEU A 133 -3.75 5.69 0.86
CA LEU A 133 -3.09 4.72 -0.01
C LEU A 133 -3.86 3.40 -0.10
N CYS A 134 -4.32 2.86 1.05
CA CYS A 134 -5.16 1.66 1.08
C CYS A 134 -6.47 1.87 0.32
N TYR A 135 -7.16 2.98 0.55
CA TYR A 135 -8.39 3.30 -0.19
C TYR A 135 -8.16 3.32 -1.70
N ALA A 136 -7.05 3.93 -2.14
CA ALA A 136 -6.73 3.99 -3.56
C ALA A 136 -6.35 2.64 -4.16
N TYR A 137 -5.63 1.82 -3.40
CA TYR A 137 -5.26 0.47 -3.79
C TYR A 137 -6.49 -0.43 -3.97
N GLU A 138 -7.41 -0.42 -3.01
CA GLU A 138 -8.58 -1.31 -3.00
C GLU A 138 -9.67 -0.89 -3.99
N THR A 139 -9.85 0.41 -4.20
CA THR A 139 -10.97 0.94 -5.01
C THR A 139 -10.57 1.38 -6.42
N GLY A 140 -9.27 1.55 -6.67
CA GLY A 140 -8.75 2.18 -7.88
C GLY A 140 -9.12 3.66 -8.03
N LYS A 141 -9.57 4.31 -6.95
CA LYS A 141 -10.02 5.72 -6.92
C LYS A 141 -9.25 6.53 -5.87
N GLY A 142 -9.34 7.85 -5.91
CA GLY A 142 -8.77 8.67 -4.82
C GLY A 142 -7.25 8.89 -4.87
N LEU A 143 -6.62 8.70 -6.04
CA LEU A 143 -5.19 9.03 -6.26
C LEU A 143 -4.83 10.45 -5.79
N ARG A 144 -5.74 11.41 -6.01
CA ARG A 144 -5.61 12.78 -5.51
C ARG A 144 -5.39 12.85 -3.99
N ASN A 145 -6.12 12.05 -3.22
CA ASN A 145 -6.00 12.04 -1.76
C ASN A 145 -4.65 11.48 -1.32
N VAL A 146 -4.12 10.48 -2.04
CA VAL A 146 -2.74 9.99 -1.82
C VAL A 146 -1.73 11.11 -2.04
N THR A 147 -1.85 11.86 -3.15
CA THR A 147 -0.96 12.98 -3.43
C THR A 147 -1.02 14.08 -2.36
N ILE A 148 -2.22 14.41 -1.86
CA ILE A 148 -2.40 15.41 -0.82
C ILE A 148 -1.84 14.95 0.51
N ALA A 149 -2.17 13.72 0.91
CA ALA A 149 -1.67 13.16 2.17
C ALA A 149 -0.15 13.00 2.13
N HIS A 150 0.42 12.61 0.99
CA HIS A 150 1.86 12.58 0.78
C HIS A 150 2.48 13.99 0.91
N ALA A 151 1.88 15.00 0.27
CA ALA A 151 2.37 16.36 0.38
C ALA A 151 2.31 16.88 1.83
N ASP A 152 1.23 16.66 2.56
CA ASP A 152 1.13 17.06 3.97
C ASP A 152 2.13 16.30 4.87
N LEU A 153 2.33 15.01 4.58
CA LEU A 153 3.31 14.16 5.25
C LEU A 153 4.74 14.70 5.07
N MET A 154 5.07 15.16 3.86
CA MET A 154 6.38 15.75 3.51
C MET A 154 6.50 17.24 3.87
N GLY A 155 5.55 17.80 4.64
CA GLY A 155 5.56 19.19 5.08
C GLY A 155 5.21 20.22 4.00
N LYS A 156 4.66 19.77 2.87
CA LYS A 156 4.17 20.61 1.76
C LYS A 156 2.65 20.81 1.77
N GLY A 157 1.96 20.45 2.87
CA GLY A 157 0.48 20.50 2.97
C GLY A 157 -0.14 21.90 2.88
N GLY A 158 0.64 22.95 3.21
CA GLY A 158 0.23 24.35 3.05
C GLY A 158 0.57 24.95 1.68
N GLU A 159 1.32 24.23 0.85
CA GLU A 159 1.63 24.66 -0.51
C GLU A 159 0.47 24.35 -1.44
N PHE A 160 0.27 25.20 -2.45
CA PHE A 160 -0.72 24.93 -3.49
C PHE A 160 -0.32 23.66 -4.26
N VAL A 161 -0.96 22.54 -3.94
CA VAL A 161 -0.85 21.26 -4.67
C VAL A 161 -1.58 21.35 -6.01
N GLY A 162 -1.20 22.29 -6.87
CA GLY A 162 -1.83 22.50 -8.19
C GLY A 162 -1.76 21.28 -9.11
N PHE A 163 -0.78 20.41 -8.88
CA PHE A 163 -0.63 19.09 -9.51
C PHE A 163 -1.66 18.06 -9.01
N ALA A 164 -2.32 18.31 -7.89
CA ALA A 164 -3.45 17.53 -7.36
C ALA A 164 -4.82 18.08 -7.82
N GLY A 165 -4.89 18.67 -9.02
CA GLY A 165 -6.18 19.04 -9.63
C GLY A 165 -7.10 17.82 -9.74
N ASN A 166 -8.42 18.05 -9.70
CA ASN A 166 -9.47 17.01 -9.79
C ASN A 166 -9.57 16.35 -11.19
N TRP A 167 -8.44 16.23 -11.90
CA TRP A 167 -8.41 15.63 -13.22
C TRP A 167 -8.66 14.13 -13.07
N GLU A 168 -9.61 13.60 -13.84
CA GLU A 168 -9.74 12.15 -13.98
C GLU A 168 -8.43 11.57 -14.52
N ASN A 169 -8.13 10.33 -14.15
CA ASN A 169 -6.93 9.64 -14.62
C ASN A 169 -6.97 9.60 -16.15
N PHE A 170 -6.07 10.32 -16.82
CA PHE A 170 -6.02 10.30 -18.27
C PHE A 170 -5.58 8.91 -18.71
N PRO A 171 -6.34 8.21 -19.59
CA PRO A 171 -5.86 6.98 -20.17
C PRO A 171 -4.58 7.31 -20.95
N TYR A 172 -3.47 6.71 -20.53
CA TYR A 172 -2.22 6.77 -21.27
C TYR A 172 -2.42 6.09 -22.62
N ILE A 173 -2.17 6.83 -23.70
CA ILE A 173 -2.16 6.34 -25.09
C ILE A 173 -0.80 5.67 -25.34
#